data_AF-A0A1E1WL57-F1
#
_entry.id   AF-A0A1E1WL57-F1
#
_cell.length_a   1.000
_cell.length_b   1.000
_cell.length_c   1.000
_cell.angle_alpha   90.00
_cell.angle_beta   90.00
_cell.angle_gamma   90.00
#
_symmetry.space_group_name_H-M   'P 1'
#
loop_
_entity.id
_entity.type
_entity.pdbx_description
1 polymer ?
#
loop_
_entity_poly.entity_id
_entity_poly.type
_entity_poly.pdbx_seq_one_letter_code
_entity_poly.pdbx_strand_id
1 'polypeptide(L)'
;MEAKLREYRALRRRRELIDSAKEKLENTKQKIANILVPNIFTDMDKQKDDEVLLIEEPAPQQKPLIQFEEPLDIASEVSEVESSEEETQESWRYCLTKWTIYTVIWLTLYIFFLKVGFGAVFFASSVLIGIFLNTRTGKRKPGEVSAYSVFNQNCESIDGTLKAEELQRQMLYGVAGLRI
;
A
#
# COMPACT_ATOMS: atom_id res chain seq x y z
N MET A 1 43.21 29.12 20.28
CA MET A 1 43.10 28.94 18.81
C MET A 1 42.52 27.58 18.41
N GLU A 2 42.83 26.50 19.12
CA GLU A 2 42.37 25.15 18.75
C GLU A 2 40.85 24.94 18.75
N ALA A 3 40.12 25.57 19.68
CA ALA A 3 38.66 25.46 19.75
C ALA A 3 37.96 25.94 18.47
N LYS A 4 38.37 27.11 17.95
CA LYS A 4 37.88 27.66 16.67
C LYS A 4 38.17 26.74 15.48
N LEU A 5 39.30 26.03 15.50
CA LEU A 5 39.67 25.10 14.44
C LEU A 5 38.81 23.82 14.46
N ARG A 6 38.44 23.33 15.66
CA ARG A 6 37.53 22.19 15.84
C ARG A 6 36.11 22.54 15.37
N GLU A 7 35.62 23.72 15.73
CA GLU A 7 34.32 24.22 15.27
C GLU A 7 34.28 24.34 13.74
N TYR A 8 35.34 24.87 13.12
CA TYR A 8 35.44 24.96 11.67
C TYR A 8 35.41 23.59 10.98
N ARG A 9 36.14 22.59 11.51
CA ARG A 9 36.11 21.20 10.99
C ARG A 9 34.72 20.57 11.15
N ALA A 10 34.05 20.82 12.27
CA ALA A 10 32.69 20.31 12.52
C ALA A 10 31.68 20.95 11.55
N LEU A 11 31.78 22.25 11.31
CA LEU A 11 30.95 22.98 10.34
C LEU A 11 31.16 22.46 8.90
N ARG A 12 32.41 22.21 8.52
CA ARG A 12 32.73 21.68 7.19
C ARG A 12 32.12 20.30 6.95
N ARG A 13 32.25 19.36 7.91
CA ARG A 13 31.62 18.03 7.82
C ARG A 13 30.10 18.11 7.71
N ARG A 14 29.46 19.02 8.45
CA ARG A 14 28.01 19.23 8.37
C ARG A 14 27.58 19.70 6.98
N ARG A 15 28.34 20.60 6.35
CA ARG A 15 28.06 21.04 4.98
C ARG A 15 28.22 19.90 3.98
N GLU A 16 29.31 19.14 4.05
CA GLU A 16 29.55 17.98 3.17
C GLU A 16 28.43 16.92 3.26
N LEU A 17 27.89 16.68 4.46
CA LEU A 17 26.74 15.79 4.67
C LEU A 17 25.44 16.34 4.06
N ILE A 18 25.20 17.65 4.19
CA ILE A 18 24.02 18.30 3.60
C ILE A 18 24.12 18.29 2.08
N ASP A 19 25.29 18.58 1.53
CA ASP A 19 25.50 18.64 0.09
C ASP A 19 25.39 17.25 -0.55
N SER A 20 25.99 16.23 0.07
CA SER A 20 25.81 14.82 -0.39
C SER A 20 24.38 14.30 -0.20
N ALA A 21 23.64 14.76 0.81
CA ALA A 21 22.23 14.45 0.95
C ALA A 21 21.38 15.13 -0.13
N LYS A 22 21.68 16.39 -0.47
CA LYS A 22 21.03 17.11 -1.58
C LYS A 22 21.30 16.45 -2.92
N GLU A 23 22.54 16.02 -3.17
CA GLU A 23 22.92 15.32 -4.41
C GLU A 23 22.18 13.98 -4.56
N LYS A 24 22.01 13.23 -3.47
CA LYS A 24 21.19 12.01 -3.49
C LYS A 24 19.70 12.32 -3.72
N LEU A 25 19.21 13.42 -3.15
CA LEU A 25 17.82 13.85 -3.32
C LEU A 25 17.54 14.31 -4.77
N GLU A 26 18.43 15.07 -5.40
CA GLU A 26 18.24 15.47 -6.80
C GLU A 26 18.36 14.28 -7.75
N ASN A 27 19.30 13.36 -7.51
CA ASN A 27 19.44 12.15 -8.32
C ASN A 27 18.21 11.24 -8.20
N THR A 28 17.62 11.12 -7.00
CA THR A 28 16.37 10.39 -6.81
C THR A 28 15.19 11.14 -7.43
N LYS A 29 15.10 12.47 -7.30
CA LYS A 29 14.08 13.30 -7.96
C LYS A 29 14.13 13.15 -9.47
N GLN A 30 15.30 13.20 -10.10
CA GLN A 30 15.46 13.04 -11.55
C GLN A 30 15.07 11.63 -12.01
N LYS A 31 15.46 10.58 -11.27
CA LYS A 31 15.01 9.20 -11.56
C LYS A 31 13.49 9.07 -11.48
N ILE A 32 12.87 9.64 -10.46
CA ILE A 32 11.41 9.60 -10.28
C ILE A 32 10.72 10.44 -11.38
N ALA A 33 11.25 11.60 -11.75
CA ALA A 33 10.70 12.42 -12.82
C ALA A 33 10.70 11.68 -14.17
N ASN A 34 11.78 10.98 -14.51
CA ASN A 34 11.87 10.17 -15.73
C ASN A 34 10.91 8.96 -15.73
N ILE A 35 10.56 8.43 -14.56
CA ILE A 35 9.60 7.31 -14.43
C ILE A 35 8.16 7.84 -14.46
N LEU A 36 7.91 9.00 -13.85
CA LEU A 36 6.57 9.56 -13.64
C LEU A 36 6.06 10.37 -14.83
N VAL A 37 6.95 10.92 -15.66
CA VAL A 37 6.60 11.62 -16.90
C VAL A 37 6.99 10.75 -18.10
N PRO A 38 6.18 9.75 -18.48
CA PRO A 38 6.26 9.21 -19.83
C PRO A 38 5.83 10.33 -20.81
N ASN A 39 6.36 10.29 -22.04
CA ASN A 39 6.22 11.25 -23.15
C ASN A 39 4.79 11.70 -23.57
N ILE A 40 3.77 11.42 -22.76
CA ILE A 40 2.36 11.75 -22.99
C ILE A 40 2.07 13.22 -22.60
N PHE A 41 2.80 13.81 -21.65
CA PHE A 41 2.52 15.17 -21.18
C PHE A 41 3.12 16.28 -22.05
N THR A 42 4.08 15.95 -22.92
CA THR A 42 4.73 16.92 -23.82
C THR A 42 3.93 17.22 -25.09
N ASP A 43 2.91 16.41 -25.41
CA ASP A 43 2.09 16.60 -26.61
C ASP A 43 0.83 17.47 -26.36
N MET A 44 0.43 17.65 -25.10
CA MET A 44 -0.81 18.38 -24.76
C MET A 44 -0.69 19.92 -24.77
N ASP A 45 0.52 20.48 -24.91
CA ASP A 45 0.73 21.94 -24.86
C ASP A 45 0.76 22.59 -26.26
N LYS A 46 0.59 21.82 -27.34
CA LYS A 46 0.72 22.33 -28.72
C LYS A 46 -0.58 22.41 -29.52
N GLN A 47 -1.72 22.09 -28.92
CA GLN A 47 -3.00 22.00 -29.63
C GLN A 47 -4.08 22.81 -28.89
N LYS A 48 -3.89 24.13 -28.78
CA LYS A 48 -4.95 25.02 -28.29
C LYS A 48 -5.14 26.33 -29.06
N ASP A 49 -4.43 26.50 -30.17
CA ASP A 49 -4.70 27.57 -31.12
C ASP A 49 -4.99 26.91 -32.46
N ASP A 50 -6.28 26.73 -32.78
CA ASP A 50 -6.85 27.06 -34.09
C ASP A 50 -8.29 26.53 -34.21
N GLU A 51 -9.16 27.52 -34.29
CA GLU A 51 -10.61 27.50 -34.35
C GLU A 51 -11.08 27.15 -35.77
N VAL A 52 -12.03 26.21 -35.86
CA VAL A 52 -13.19 26.20 -36.78
C VAL A 52 -12.95 26.45 -38.29
N LEU A 53 -13.17 25.42 -39.11
CA LEU A 53 -14.02 25.58 -40.31
C LEU A 53 -14.56 24.26 -40.88
N LEU A 54 -15.85 24.33 -41.21
CA LEU A 54 -16.77 23.35 -41.79
C LEU A 54 -16.50 23.10 -43.29
N ILE A 55 -16.84 21.87 -43.73
CA ILE A 55 -17.23 21.43 -45.09
C ILE A 55 -16.09 21.27 -46.12
N GLU A 56 -15.88 20.05 -46.65
CA GLU A 56 -16.34 19.59 -47.98
C GLU A 56 -15.66 18.24 -48.36
N GLU A 57 -16.46 17.26 -48.76
CA GLU A 57 -16.03 16.06 -49.51
C GLU A 57 -15.65 16.48 -50.95
N PRO A 58 -14.64 15.88 -51.64
CA PRO A 58 -14.87 14.60 -52.33
C PRO A 58 -13.64 13.68 -52.49
N ALA A 59 -13.92 12.40 -52.76
CA ALA A 59 -13.02 11.33 -53.25
C ALA A 59 -12.42 11.66 -54.66
N PRO A 60 -11.48 10.90 -55.31
CA PRO A 60 -11.37 9.42 -55.27
C PRO A 60 -9.97 8.72 -55.46
N GLN A 61 -9.96 7.39 -55.19
CA GLN A 61 -9.20 6.28 -55.85
C GLN A 61 -7.68 6.09 -55.49
N GLN A 62 -7.09 4.91 -55.22
CA GLN A 62 -7.31 3.50 -55.65
C GLN A 62 -6.62 2.44 -54.72
N LYS A 63 -7.18 1.21 -54.70
CA LYS A 63 -6.78 -0.10 -54.06
C LYS A 63 -5.76 -0.89 -54.94
N PRO A 64 -5.19 -2.10 -54.60
CA PRO A 64 -5.77 -3.26 -53.85
C PRO A 64 -4.80 -4.01 -52.86
N LEU A 65 -5.25 -4.52 -51.71
CA LEU A 65 -5.79 -5.87 -51.36
C LEU A 65 -4.94 -7.10 -51.79
N ILE A 66 -4.38 -7.81 -50.81
CA ILE A 66 -4.00 -9.24 -50.89
C ILE A 66 -4.80 -10.00 -49.82
N GLN A 67 -5.36 -11.13 -50.26
CA GLN A 67 -6.21 -12.10 -49.58
C GLN A 67 -5.37 -13.33 -49.23
N PHE A 68 -5.66 -14.01 -48.11
CA PHE A 68 -5.29 -15.43 -47.94
C PHE A 68 -6.30 -16.19 -47.06
N GLU A 69 -6.77 -17.32 -47.60
CA GLU A 69 -7.74 -18.32 -47.14
C GLU A 69 -7.09 -19.36 -46.19
N GLU A 70 -7.70 -19.73 -45.05
CA GLU A 70 -8.44 -20.99 -44.74
C GLU A 70 -7.55 -22.22 -44.36
N PRO A 71 -8.08 -23.34 -43.78
CA PRO A 71 -7.52 -24.02 -42.59
C PRO A 71 -7.01 -25.46 -42.86
N LEU A 72 -6.17 -26.03 -41.99
CA LEU A 72 -6.00 -27.50 -41.93
C LEU A 72 -5.36 -28.01 -40.61
N ASP A 73 -6.19 -28.76 -39.88
CA ASP A 73 -6.01 -30.01 -39.13
C ASP A 73 -4.63 -30.72 -38.91
N ILE A 74 -4.52 -31.26 -37.68
CA ILE A 74 -3.96 -32.56 -37.23
C ILE A 74 -2.47 -32.66 -36.80
N ALA A 75 -2.35 -32.97 -35.49
CA ALA A 75 -1.35 -33.78 -34.79
C ALA A 75 0.10 -33.31 -34.73
N SER A 76 0.50 -32.88 -33.53
CA SER A 76 1.66 -33.43 -32.79
C SER A 76 2.10 -32.41 -31.73
N GLU A 77 1.63 -32.55 -30.49
CA GLU A 77 2.55 -32.32 -29.38
C GLU A 77 2.04 -33.00 -28.11
N VAL A 78 2.92 -33.84 -27.59
CA VAL A 78 2.84 -34.55 -26.33
C VAL A 78 2.78 -33.50 -25.22
N SER A 79 1.56 -33.22 -24.78
CA SER A 79 1.27 -32.52 -23.55
C SER A 79 1.58 -33.48 -22.40
N GLU A 80 2.80 -33.46 -21.88
CA GLU A 80 3.07 -33.94 -20.53
C GLU A 80 4.30 -33.24 -19.95
N VAL A 81 4.00 -32.39 -18.96
CA VAL A 81 4.85 -32.11 -17.78
C VAL A 81 6.00 -31.11 -17.98
N GLU A 82 5.64 -29.83 -18.00
CA GLU A 82 6.39 -28.79 -17.29
C GLU A 82 5.45 -28.09 -16.30
N SER A 83 5.24 -28.76 -15.16
CA SER A 83 4.58 -28.16 -14.00
C SER A 83 5.59 -27.29 -13.24
N SER A 84 5.74 -26.05 -13.72
CA SER A 84 5.74 -24.81 -12.92
C SER A 84 6.36 -24.90 -11.51
N GLU A 85 7.64 -24.56 -11.43
CA GLU A 85 8.28 -24.07 -10.20
C GLU A 85 8.54 -22.56 -10.33
N GLU A 86 7.49 -21.75 -10.51
CA GLU A 86 7.57 -20.28 -10.42
C GLU A 86 6.41 -19.68 -9.59
N GLU A 87 5.94 -20.37 -8.55
CA GLU A 87 4.81 -19.88 -7.74
C GLU A 87 5.25 -19.33 -6.38
N THR A 88 5.73 -18.09 -6.34
CA THR A 88 5.64 -17.25 -5.11
C THR A 88 5.90 -15.77 -5.35
N GLN A 89 6.70 -15.41 -6.35
CA GLN A 89 7.14 -14.03 -6.55
C GLN A 89 6.05 -13.09 -7.12
N GLU A 90 5.15 -13.61 -7.95
CA GLU A 90 4.07 -12.82 -8.56
C GLU A 90 2.94 -12.44 -7.58
N SER A 91 2.87 -13.13 -6.43
CA SER A 91 1.80 -12.92 -5.44
C SER A 91 1.87 -11.53 -4.77
N TRP A 92 3.07 -11.06 -4.40
CA TRP A 92 3.25 -9.77 -3.72
C TRP A 92 2.99 -8.60 -4.66
N ARG A 93 3.46 -8.68 -5.91
CA ARG A 93 3.25 -7.63 -6.92
C ARG A 93 1.77 -7.47 -7.22
N TYR A 94 1.05 -8.57 -7.39
CA TYR A 94 -0.40 -8.55 -7.58
C TYR A 94 -1.15 -8.01 -6.37
N CYS A 95 -0.74 -8.39 -5.16
CA CYS A 95 -1.30 -7.83 -3.92
C CYS A 95 -1.09 -6.31 -3.86
N LEU A 96 0.15 -5.85 -4.10
CA LEU A 96 0.48 -4.43 -4.09
C LEU A 96 -0.33 -3.67 -5.14
N THR A 97 -0.40 -4.16 -6.38
CA THR A 97 -1.20 -3.57 -7.47
C THR A 97 -2.69 -3.50 -7.12
N LYS A 98 -3.25 -4.54 -6.49
CA LYS A 98 -4.63 -4.50 -6.00
C LYS A 98 -4.82 -3.40 -4.97
N TRP A 99 -3.96 -3.35 -3.95
CA TRP A 99 -4.02 -2.32 -2.91
C TRP A 99 -3.81 -0.92 -3.49
N THR A 100 -2.90 -0.74 -4.45
CA THR A 100 -2.67 0.58 -5.07
C THR A 100 -3.92 1.06 -5.80
N ILE A 101 -4.59 0.21 -6.59
CA ILE A 101 -5.85 0.55 -7.27
C ILE A 101 -6.92 1.00 -6.26
N TYR A 102 -7.11 0.25 -5.17
CA TYR A 102 -8.05 0.64 -4.12
C TYR A 102 -7.67 1.97 -3.46
N THR A 103 -6.39 2.21 -3.17
CA THR A 103 -5.95 3.48 -2.58
C THR A 103 -6.14 4.66 -3.52
N VAL A 104 -5.89 4.50 -4.82
CA VAL A 104 -6.11 5.55 -5.82
C VAL A 104 -7.59 5.89 -5.94
N ILE A 105 -8.47 4.87 -6.01
CA ILE A 105 -9.92 5.08 -6.04
C ILE A 105 -10.39 5.84 -4.79
N TRP A 106 -9.89 5.46 -3.62
CA TRP A 106 -10.26 6.11 -2.36
C TRP A 106 -9.78 7.56 -2.33
N LEU A 107 -8.57 7.83 -2.81
CA LEU A 107 -7.96 9.15 -2.81
C LEU A 107 -8.65 10.10 -3.80
N THR A 108 -9.10 9.61 -4.96
CA THR A 108 -9.90 10.43 -5.90
C THR A 108 -11.26 10.78 -5.31
N LEU A 109 -11.95 9.84 -4.65
CA LEU A 109 -13.18 10.14 -3.90
C LEU A 109 -12.92 11.16 -2.79
N TYR A 110 -11.82 11.04 -2.05
CA TYR A 110 -11.47 11.99 -1.00
C TYR A 110 -11.27 13.41 -1.53
N ILE A 111 -10.57 13.58 -2.65
CA ILE A 111 -10.38 14.89 -3.31
C ILE A 111 -11.72 15.48 -3.75
N PHE A 112 -12.64 14.65 -4.24
CA PHE A 112 -13.99 15.09 -4.58
C PHE A 112 -14.73 15.63 -3.34
N PHE A 113 -14.71 14.93 -2.22
CA PHE A 113 -15.33 15.39 -0.97
C PHE A 113 -14.66 16.63 -0.38
N LEU A 114 -13.35 16.82 -0.58
CA LEU A 114 -12.67 18.05 -0.21
C LEU A 114 -13.22 19.26 -0.98
N LYS A 115 -13.52 19.10 -2.28
CA LYS A 115 -14.16 20.17 -3.07
C LYS A 115 -15.57 20.52 -2.59
N VAL A 116 -16.32 19.52 -2.12
CA VAL A 116 -17.66 19.70 -1.55
C VAL A 116 -17.61 20.31 -0.13
N GLY A 117 -16.43 20.38 0.49
CA GLY A 117 -16.27 20.84 1.88
C GLY A 117 -16.60 19.78 2.93
N PHE A 118 -16.86 18.53 2.50
CA PHE A 118 -17.26 17.41 3.36
C PHE A 118 -16.14 16.37 3.54
N GLY A 119 -14.89 16.71 3.19
CA GLY A 119 -13.74 15.81 3.29
C GLY A 119 -13.51 15.25 4.69
N ALA A 120 -13.72 16.07 5.73
CA ALA A 120 -13.54 15.63 7.12
C ALA A 120 -14.48 14.46 7.49
N VAL A 121 -15.73 14.48 7.02
CA VAL A 121 -16.70 13.42 7.30
C VAL A 121 -16.35 12.14 6.55
N PHE A 122 -15.93 12.25 5.28
CA PHE A 122 -15.45 11.09 4.52
C PHE A 122 -14.20 10.46 5.16
N PHE A 123 -13.27 11.28 5.64
CA PHE A 123 -12.09 10.80 6.34
C PHE A 123 -12.46 10.10 7.66
N ALA A 124 -13.30 10.73 8.47
CA ALA A 124 -13.76 10.15 9.73
C ALA A 124 -14.49 8.82 9.53
N SER A 125 -15.39 8.74 8.53
CA SER A 125 -16.09 7.49 8.21
C SER A 125 -15.13 6.41 7.71
N SER A 126 -14.17 6.76 6.85
CA SER A 126 -13.15 5.83 6.37
C SER A 126 -12.30 5.27 7.52
N VAL A 127 -11.88 6.11 8.46
CA VAL A 127 -11.12 5.66 9.65
C VAL A 127 -11.99 4.77 10.53
N LEU A 128 -13.26 5.13 10.75
CA LEU A 128 -14.19 4.34 11.54
C LEU A 128 -14.43 2.95 10.92
N ILE A 129 -14.62 2.90 9.60
CA ILE A 129 -14.75 1.64 8.84
C ILE A 129 -13.45 0.84 8.92
N GLY A 130 -12.30 1.50 8.79
CA GLY A 130 -10.99 0.87 8.96
C GLY A 130 -10.82 0.23 10.34
N ILE A 131 -11.18 0.94 11.40
CA ILE A 131 -11.19 0.41 12.77
C ILE A 131 -12.20 -0.73 12.89
N PHE A 132 -13.40 -0.62 12.31
CA PHE A 132 -14.42 -1.66 12.40
C PHE A 132 -14.01 -2.95 11.69
N LEU A 133 -13.35 -2.85 10.54
CA LEU A 133 -12.82 -3.99 9.79
C LEU A 133 -11.56 -4.58 10.44
N ASN A 134 -10.73 -3.74 11.07
CA ASN A 134 -9.53 -4.17 11.77
C ASN A 134 -9.84 -4.80 13.14
N THR A 135 -10.79 -4.21 13.86
CA THR A 135 -11.28 -4.73 15.13
C THR A 135 -12.04 -6.00 14.82
N ARG A 136 -11.56 -7.09 15.41
CA ARG A 136 -11.97 -8.45 15.11
C ARG A 136 -13.50 -8.63 15.24
N THR A 137 -14.19 -8.58 14.10
CA THR A 137 -15.64 -8.82 14.01
C THR A 137 -15.97 -10.29 13.67
N GLY A 138 -14.94 -11.12 13.43
CA GLY A 138 -15.09 -12.54 13.08
C GLY A 138 -15.27 -13.48 14.26
N LYS A 139 -15.75 -14.70 13.97
CA LYS A 139 -15.85 -15.80 14.94
C LYS A 139 -14.47 -16.08 15.57
N ARG A 140 -14.45 -16.35 16.88
CA ARG A 140 -13.23 -16.70 17.61
C ARG A 140 -12.64 -17.99 17.04
N LYS A 141 -11.32 -18.06 16.89
CA LYS A 141 -10.65 -19.33 16.58
C LYS A 141 -10.81 -20.27 17.77
N PRO A 142 -11.03 -21.58 17.55
CA PRO A 142 -11.12 -22.55 18.62
C PRO A 142 -9.79 -22.57 19.40
N GLY A 143 -9.85 -22.32 20.71
CA GLY A 143 -8.69 -22.33 21.61
C GLY A 143 -8.09 -20.96 21.97
N GLU A 144 -8.65 -19.85 21.50
CA GLU A 144 -8.18 -18.54 21.94
C GLU A 144 -8.81 -18.09 23.26
N VAL A 145 -7.96 -17.85 24.27
CA VAL A 145 -8.33 -17.39 25.61
C VAL A 145 -9.18 -16.11 25.53
N SER A 146 -10.29 -16.11 26.25
CA SER A 146 -11.23 -14.99 26.29
C SER A 146 -10.80 -13.90 27.28
N ALA A 147 -11.26 -12.68 27.01
CA ALA A 147 -10.99 -11.52 27.86
C ALA A 147 -11.74 -11.58 29.20
N TYR A 148 -12.59 -12.59 29.40
CA TYR A 148 -13.23 -12.86 30.69
C TYR A 148 -13.16 -14.36 30.94
N SER A 149 -12.62 -14.74 32.10
CA SER A 149 -12.45 -16.13 32.51
C SER A 149 -13.71 -17.01 32.32
N VAL A 150 -14.90 -16.45 32.51
CA VAL A 150 -16.20 -17.13 32.33
C VAL A 150 -16.41 -17.72 30.93
N PHE A 151 -15.72 -17.20 29.91
CA PHE A 151 -15.83 -17.68 28.53
C PHE A 151 -14.65 -18.56 28.11
N ASN A 152 -13.65 -18.79 28.98
CA ASN A 152 -12.56 -19.73 28.70
C ASN A 152 -12.94 -21.14 29.15
N GLN A 153 -12.37 -22.17 28.51
CA GLN A 153 -12.55 -23.54 28.97
C GLN A 153 -12.02 -23.66 30.42
N ASN A 154 -12.78 -24.34 31.29
CA ASN A 154 -12.46 -24.53 32.70
C ASN A 154 -12.39 -23.24 33.57
N CYS A 155 -12.95 -22.11 33.12
CA CYS A 155 -12.88 -20.84 33.85
C CYS A 155 -11.44 -20.46 34.24
N GLU A 156 -10.50 -20.66 33.33
CA GLU A 156 -9.10 -20.32 33.58
C GLU A 156 -8.96 -18.78 33.69
N SER A 157 -8.19 -18.33 34.69
CA SER A 157 -7.90 -16.91 34.87
C SER A 157 -7.00 -16.40 33.76
N ILE A 158 -7.23 -15.16 33.32
CA ILE A 158 -6.40 -14.52 32.30
C ILE A 158 -5.04 -14.22 32.91
N ASP A 159 -4.00 -14.44 32.12
CA ASP A 159 -2.64 -14.12 32.51
C ASP A 159 -2.53 -12.63 32.88
N GLY A 160 -1.92 -12.34 34.03
CA GLY A 160 -1.83 -11.00 34.60
C GLY A 160 -3.02 -10.53 35.45
N THR A 161 -4.09 -11.32 35.62
CA THR A 161 -5.11 -11.08 36.67
C THR A 161 -4.72 -11.81 37.95
N LEU A 162 -4.88 -11.16 39.11
CA LEU A 162 -4.70 -11.80 40.41
C LEU A 162 -5.67 -12.97 40.56
N LYS A 163 -5.14 -14.17 40.77
CA LYS A 163 -5.96 -15.35 41.02
C LYS A 163 -6.72 -15.15 42.33
N ALA A 164 -8.01 -15.49 42.34
CA ALA A 164 -8.86 -15.29 43.53
C ALA A 164 -8.27 -15.97 44.78
N GLU A 165 -7.61 -17.11 44.60
CA GLU A 165 -6.89 -17.85 45.65
C GLU A 165 -5.72 -17.05 46.24
N GLU A 166 -4.97 -16.35 45.40
CA GLU A 166 -3.87 -15.50 45.85
C GLU A 166 -4.39 -14.27 46.60
N LEU A 167 -5.48 -13.67 46.13
CA LEU A 167 -6.16 -12.57 46.82
C LEU A 167 -6.73 -13.03 48.18
N GLN A 168 -7.31 -14.23 48.25
CA GLN A 168 -7.77 -14.82 49.50
C GLN A 168 -6.59 -15.06 50.47
N ARG A 169 -5.47 -15.59 49.97
CA ARG A 169 -4.25 -15.80 50.77
C ARG A 169 -3.70 -14.47 51.31
N GLN A 170 -3.69 -13.41 50.49
CA GLN A 170 -3.27 -12.08 50.93
C GLN A 170 -4.24 -11.46 51.94
N MET A 171 -5.56 -11.65 51.80
CA MET A 171 -6.54 -11.17 52.80
C MET A 171 -6.45 -11.93 54.13
N LEU A 172 -6.28 -13.25 54.11
CA LEU A 172 -6.24 -14.06 55.34
C LEU A 172 -4.89 -13.97 56.06
N TYR A 173 -3.78 -14.00 55.32
CA TYR A 173 -2.44 -14.16 55.89
C TYR A 173 -1.58 -12.90 55.77
N GLY A 174 -2.04 -11.85 55.08
CA GLY A 174 -1.30 -10.60 54.90
C GLY A 174 0.11 -10.83 54.33
N VAL A 175 1.05 -9.94 54.68
CA VAL A 175 2.47 -10.02 54.28
C VAL A 175 3.16 -11.31 54.78
N ALA A 176 2.63 -11.97 55.82
CA ALA A 176 3.17 -13.23 56.33
C ALA A 176 2.92 -14.43 55.39
N GLY A 177 1.95 -14.31 54.47
CA GLY A 177 1.61 -15.38 53.52
C GLY A 177 2.60 -15.57 52.38
N LEU A 178 3.53 -14.64 52.10
CA LEU A 178 4.43 -14.67 50.94
C LEU A 178 5.70 -15.51 51.12
N ARG A 179 5.92 -16.12 52.30
CA ARG A 179 7.18 -16.83 52.64
C ARG A 179 7.07 -18.35 52.72
N ILE A 180 5.99 -18.95 52.22
CA ILE A 180 5.76 -20.40 52.18
C ILE A 180 5.51 -20.81 50.74
#